data_AF-A0A6I3BT53-F1
#
_entry.id   AF-A0A6I3BT53-F1
#
_cell.length_a   1.000
_cell.length_b   1.000
_cell.length_c   1.000
_cell.angle_alpha   90.00
_cell.angle_beta   90.00
_cell.angle_gamma   90.00
#
_symmetry.space_group_name_H-M   'P 1'
#
loop_
_entity.id
_entity.type
_entity.pdbx_description
1 polymer ?
#
loop_
_entity_poly.entity_id
_entity_poly.type
_entity_poly.pdbx_seq_one_letter_code
_entity_poly.pdbx_strand_id
1 'polypeptide(L)'
;MATKKQRSRRAKTFRHEYALVEVDEEGNEVKLAASELRKQKEQEKPKKGKGRGKGRAAAARNARALRPVQPPTWRRALKRGGLWGGVLFFASVFLFKGSEASRLITGGIYWVLFIPVMYMLDRSQYRTYLKRSGQAPK
;
A
#
# COMPACT_ATOMS: atom_id res chain seq x y z
N MET A 1 1.73 -33.38 12.21
CA MET A 1 2.93 -32.82 11.53
C MET A 1 2.81 -31.30 11.36
N ALA A 2 3.91 -30.55 11.43
CA ALA A 2 3.87 -29.10 11.18
C ALA A 2 3.63 -28.79 9.69
N THR A 3 2.78 -27.79 9.42
CA THR A 3 2.42 -27.38 8.06
C THR A 3 3.59 -26.75 7.30
N LYS A 4 3.57 -26.77 5.96
CA LYS A 4 4.62 -26.17 5.09
C LYS A 4 4.93 -24.71 5.46
N LYS A 5 3.91 -23.96 5.87
CA LYS A 5 4.02 -22.56 6.30
C LYS A 5 4.73 -22.40 7.64
N GLN A 6 4.49 -23.29 8.60
CA GLN A 6 5.17 -23.29 9.90
C GLN A 6 6.65 -23.66 9.75
N ARG A 7 6.97 -24.65 8.90
CA ARG A 7 8.36 -25.02 8.59
C ARG A 7 9.14 -23.87 7.94
N SER A 8 8.54 -23.17 6.98
CA SER A 8 9.17 -22.00 6.34
C SER A 8 9.39 -20.84 7.32
N ARG A 9 8.46 -20.58 8.25
CA ARG A 9 8.65 -19.56 9.29
C ARG A 9 9.79 -19.91 10.24
N ARG A 10 9.88 -21.17 10.67
CA ARG A 10 11.00 -21.67 11.49
C ARG A 10 12.33 -21.59 10.73
N ALA A 11 12.40 -22.03 9.48
CA ALA A 11 13.62 -21.91 8.69
C ALA A 11 14.11 -20.46 8.57
N LYS A 12 13.19 -19.47 8.53
CA LYS A 12 13.57 -18.05 8.52
C LYS A 12 14.11 -17.54 9.86
N THR A 13 13.68 -18.10 11.00
CA THR A 13 14.24 -17.72 12.31
C THR A 13 15.64 -18.27 12.50
N PHE A 14 15.92 -19.46 11.98
CA PHE A 14 17.24 -20.11 12.04
C PHE A 14 18.28 -19.52 11.06
N ARG A 15 17.87 -18.73 10.05
CA ARG A 15 18.79 -18.10 9.08
C ARG A 15 19.75 -17.06 9.66
N HIS A 16 19.56 -16.65 10.91
CA HIS A 16 20.36 -15.63 11.57
C HIS A 16 21.20 -16.19 12.73
N GLU A 17 21.36 -17.51 12.80
CA GLU A 17 22.26 -18.16 13.74
C GLU A 17 23.71 -18.14 13.24
N TYR A 18 24.21 -16.94 12.93
CA TYR A 18 25.65 -16.74 12.78
C TYR A 18 26.23 -16.50 14.16
N ALA A 19 27.29 -17.22 14.51
CA ALA A 19 28.09 -16.87 15.68
C ALA A 19 28.73 -15.51 15.41
N LEU A 20 28.33 -14.47 16.14
CA LEU A 20 29.00 -13.18 16.09
C LEU A 20 30.33 -13.33 16.84
N VAL A 21 31.41 -13.18 16.09
CA VAL A 21 32.78 -13.25 16.58
C VAL A 21 33.36 -11.85 16.49
N GLU A 22 33.93 -11.36 17.59
CA GLU A 22 34.76 -10.16 17.60
C GLU A 22 36.22 -10.61 17.59
N VAL A 23 37.04 -9.95 16.78
CA VAL A 23 38.47 -10.24 16.67
C VAL A 23 39.19 -9.26 17.58
N ASP A 24 39.85 -9.79 18.60
CA ASP A 24 40.60 -8.98 19.57
C ASP A 24 41.88 -8.39 18.94
N GLU A 25 42.55 -7.47 19.62
CA GLU A 25 43.75 -6.77 19.10
C GLU A 25 44.93 -7.72 18.78
N GLU A 26 44.90 -8.94 19.32
CA GLU A 26 45.85 -10.02 19.10
C GLU A 26 45.42 -11.01 17.98
N GLY A 27 44.30 -10.75 17.31
CA GLY A 27 43.81 -11.55 16.18
C GLY A 27 43.00 -12.81 16.57
N ASN A 28 42.60 -12.96 17.83
CA ASN A 28 41.86 -14.11 18.32
C ASN A 28 40.33 -13.93 18.19
N GLU A 29 39.66 -14.98 17.73
CA GLU A 29 38.20 -15.03 17.53
C GLU A 29 37.44 -15.35 18.84
N VAL A 30 36.84 -14.34 19.47
CA VAL A 30 36.03 -14.53 20.70
C VAL A 30 34.54 -14.54 20.35
N LYS A 31 33.84 -15.61 20.75
CA LYS A 31 32.38 -15.76 20.55
C LYS A 31 31.62 -14.86 21.52
N LEU A 32 31.00 -13.80 21.02
CA LEU A 32 30.15 -12.94 21.84
C LEU A 32 28.78 -13.60 22.07
N ALA A 33 28.39 -13.74 23.34
CA ALA A 33 27.06 -14.21 23.67
C ALA A 33 26.01 -13.18 23.22
N ALA A 34 24.95 -13.64 22.53
CA ALA A 34 23.89 -12.77 21.99
C ALA A 34 23.19 -11.88 23.04
N SER A 35 23.34 -12.20 24.33
CA SER A 35 22.89 -11.39 25.47
C SER A 35 23.70 -10.11 25.68
N GLU A 36 25.01 -10.12 25.40
CA GLU A 36 25.91 -8.98 25.67
C GLU A 36 25.79 -7.91 24.60
N LEU A 37 25.70 -8.32 23.33
CA LEU A 37 25.40 -7.42 22.20
C LEU A 37 24.06 -6.70 22.34
N ARG A 38 23.05 -7.36 22.94
CA ARG A 38 21.75 -6.72 23.21
C ARG A 38 21.87 -5.61 24.25
N LYS A 39 22.71 -5.81 25.28
CA LYS A 39 22.97 -4.80 26.32
C LYS A 39 23.74 -3.61 25.74
N GLN A 40 24.78 -3.84 24.94
CA GLN A 40 25.53 -2.76 24.27
C GLN A 40 24.61 -1.93 23.35
N LYS A 41 23.78 -2.60 22.53
CA LYS A 41 22.82 -1.94 21.63
C LYS A 41 21.65 -1.25 22.35
N GLU A 42 21.41 -1.57 23.61
CA GLU A 42 20.41 -0.92 24.46
C GLU A 42 21.00 0.31 25.17
N GLN A 43 22.30 0.29 25.46
CA GLN A 43 23.04 1.44 26.02
C GLN A 43 23.29 2.54 24.97
N GLU A 44 23.53 2.20 23.70
CA GLU A 44 23.76 3.18 22.62
C GLU A 44 22.48 3.87 22.10
N LYS A 45 21.28 3.44 22.50
CA LYS A 45 20.05 4.06 22.01
C LYS A 45 19.67 5.28 22.85
N PRO A 46 19.50 6.48 22.25
CA PRO A 46 18.94 7.61 22.98
C PRO A 46 17.52 7.26 23.46
N LYS A 47 17.24 7.46 24.75
CA LYS A 47 15.96 7.18 25.41
C LYS A 47 14.83 7.97 24.76
N LYS A 48 14.22 7.44 23.69
CA LYS A 48 13.03 8.03 23.07
C LYS A 48 11.81 7.62 23.89
N GLY A 49 11.16 8.63 24.47
CA GLY A 49 10.06 8.51 25.41
C GLY A 49 8.96 7.52 25.01
N LYS A 50 8.38 6.91 26.03
CA LYS A 50 7.33 5.87 26.02
C LYS A 50 6.03 6.41 25.40
N GLY A 51 6.02 6.57 24.07
CA GLY A 51 4.86 6.97 23.27
C GLY A 51 4.04 5.75 22.82
N ARG A 52 2.90 5.56 23.48
CA ARG A 52 1.84 4.60 23.21
C ARG A 52 1.43 4.64 21.71
N GLY A 53 1.71 3.58 20.94
CA GLY A 53 1.35 3.56 19.50
C GLY A 53 1.81 2.35 18.70
N LYS A 54 1.63 1.12 19.20
CA LYS A 54 2.07 -0.15 18.57
C LYS A 54 1.30 -0.55 17.30
N GLY A 55 0.63 0.39 16.61
CA GLY A 55 -0.12 0.15 15.37
C GLY A 55 0.45 0.83 14.12
N ARG A 56 1.34 1.83 14.26
CA ARG A 56 1.78 2.67 13.12
C ARG A 56 3.06 2.18 12.43
N ALA A 57 3.84 1.32 13.09
CA ALA A 57 5.12 0.84 12.57
C ALA A 57 4.98 -0.21 11.45
N ALA A 58 3.84 -0.89 11.33
CA ALA A 58 3.59 -1.84 10.24
C ALA A 58 3.24 -1.13 8.91
N ALA A 59 2.67 0.08 8.96
CA ALA A 59 2.33 0.86 7.77
C ALA A 59 3.55 1.56 7.15
N ALA A 60 4.57 1.87 7.94
CA ALA A 60 5.77 2.59 7.48
C ALA A 60 6.71 1.73 6.61
N ARG A 61 6.66 0.39 6.72
CA ARG A 61 7.55 -0.50 5.96
C ARG A 61 7.19 -0.63 4.47
N ASN A 62 5.99 -0.19 4.08
CA ASN A 62 5.54 -0.13 2.68
C ASN A 62 5.30 1.31 2.21
N ALA A 63 5.94 2.30 2.84
CA ALA A 63 5.96 3.69 2.37
C ALA A 63 6.91 3.84 1.17
N ARG A 64 6.69 3.04 0.11
CA ARG A 64 7.13 3.46 -1.23
C ARG A 64 6.47 4.82 -1.45
N ALA A 65 7.27 5.86 -1.71
CA ALA A 65 6.85 7.25 -1.83
C ALA A 65 5.41 7.35 -2.35
N LEU A 66 4.47 7.62 -1.44
CA LEU A 66 3.06 7.72 -1.79
C LEU A 66 2.95 8.91 -2.75
N ARG A 67 2.80 8.61 -4.05
CA ARG A 67 2.68 9.63 -5.09
C ARG A 67 1.59 10.63 -4.67
N PRO A 68 1.85 11.94 -4.70
CA PRO A 68 0.87 12.93 -4.28
C PRO A 68 -0.39 12.78 -5.14
N VAL A 69 -1.48 12.33 -4.51
CA VAL A 69 -2.78 12.23 -5.18
C VAL A 69 -3.42 13.61 -5.14
N GLN A 70 -3.56 14.22 -6.31
CA GLN A 70 -4.26 15.49 -6.46
C GLN A 70 -5.74 15.37 -6.03
N PRO A 71 -6.34 16.44 -5.48
CA PRO A 71 -7.71 16.41 -4.97
C PRO A 71 -8.74 16.02 -6.05
N PRO A 72 -9.86 15.39 -5.66
CA PRO A 72 -10.90 14.99 -6.59
C PRO A 72 -11.61 16.24 -7.13
N THR A 73 -11.46 16.50 -8.42
CA THR A 73 -12.14 17.59 -9.13
C THR A 73 -13.13 17.02 -10.13
N TRP A 74 -14.28 17.67 -10.29
CA TRP A 74 -15.28 17.33 -11.32
C TRP A 74 -14.68 17.34 -12.73
N ARG A 75 -13.72 18.24 -12.97
CA ARG A 75 -12.97 18.30 -14.24
C ARG A 75 -12.19 17.02 -14.53
N ARG A 76 -11.60 16.39 -13.50
CA ARG A 76 -10.91 15.09 -13.64
C ARG A 76 -11.91 13.95 -13.83
N ALA A 77 -13.02 13.96 -13.09
CA ALA A 77 -14.08 12.96 -13.23
C ALA A 77 -14.68 12.99 -14.65
N LEU A 78 -14.87 14.17 -15.24
CA LEU A 78 -15.30 14.32 -16.63
C LEU A 78 -14.25 13.82 -17.64
N LYS A 79 -12.96 14.12 -17.45
CA LYS A 79 -11.90 13.61 -18.34
C LYS A 79 -11.78 12.09 -18.29
N ARG A 80 -11.75 11.52 -17.07
CA ARG A 80 -11.61 10.06 -16.88
C ARG A 80 -12.89 9.31 -17.19
N GLY A 81 -14.03 9.85 -16.77
CA GLY A 81 -15.36 9.35 -17.09
C GLY A 81 -15.67 9.47 -18.57
N GLY A 82 -15.14 10.48 -19.26
CA GLY A 82 -15.19 10.59 -20.71
C GLY A 82 -14.40 9.49 -21.41
N LEU A 83 -13.16 9.25 -20.97
CA LEU A 83 -12.33 8.18 -21.54
C LEU A 83 -12.96 6.79 -21.32
N TRP A 84 -13.21 6.43 -20.06
CA TRP A 84 -13.74 5.12 -19.70
C TRP A 84 -15.19 4.90 -20.12
N GLY A 85 -15.98 5.97 -20.01
CA GLY A 85 -17.35 5.92 -20.40
C GLY A 85 -17.56 5.98 -21.92
N GLY A 86 -16.61 6.56 -22.68
CA GLY A 86 -16.55 6.41 -24.13
C GLY A 86 -16.29 4.96 -24.56
N VAL A 87 -15.44 4.23 -23.82
CA VAL A 87 -15.29 2.78 -24.01
C VAL A 87 -16.58 2.03 -23.72
N LEU A 88 -17.28 2.39 -22.63
CA LEU A 88 -18.58 1.80 -22.28
C LEU A 88 -19.64 2.08 -23.37
N PHE A 89 -19.66 3.31 -23.88
CA PHE A 89 -20.52 3.72 -24.99
C PHE A 89 -20.21 2.93 -26.25
N PHE A 90 -18.94 2.78 -26.62
CA PHE A 90 -18.56 1.97 -27.78
C PHE A 90 -18.94 0.50 -27.60
N ALA A 91 -18.70 -0.06 -26.41
CA ALA A 91 -19.11 -1.42 -26.08
C ALA A 91 -20.64 -1.60 -26.18
N SER A 92 -21.42 -0.58 -25.82
CA SER A 92 -22.89 -0.64 -25.86
C SER A 92 -23.47 -0.91 -27.25
N VAL A 93 -22.77 -0.48 -28.32
CA VAL A 93 -23.18 -0.72 -29.72
C VAL A 93 -23.17 -2.21 -30.06
N PHE A 94 -22.27 -2.98 -29.43
CA PHE A 94 -22.11 -4.42 -29.63
C PHE A 94 -22.83 -5.24 -28.56
N LEU A 95 -22.92 -4.74 -27.32
CA LEU A 95 -23.49 -5.47 -26.19
C LEU A 95 -25.02 -5.43 -26.18
N PHE A 96 -25.63 -4.31 -26.59
CA PHE A 96 -27.08 -4.16 -26.54
C PHE A 96 -27.73 -4.59 -27.85
N LYS A 97 -28.84 -5.31 -27.72
CA LYS A 97 -29.71 -5.72 -28.84
C LYS A 97 -30.81 -4.68 -29.02
N GLY A 98 -31.12 -4.34 -30.27
CA GLY A 98 -32.13 -3.31 -30.61
C GLY A 98 -31.76 -2.55 -31.88
N SER A 99 -32.52 -1.50 -32.19
CA SER A 99 -32.20 -0.56 -33.27
C SER A 99 -30.92 0.22 -32.98
N GLU A 100 -30.21 0.70 -34.00
CA GLU A 100 -28.98 1.48 -33.83
C GLU A 100 -29.21 2.71 -32.93
N ALA A 101 -30.32 3.41 -33.14
CA ALA A 101 -30.73 4.54 -32.32
C ALA A 101 -30.91 4.16 -30.84
N SER A 102 -31.57 3.03 -30.56
CA SER A 102 -31.77 2.57 -29.17
C SER A 102 -30.43 2.28 -28.49
N ARG A 103 -29.47 1.66 -29.18
CA ARG A 103 -28.16 1.33 -28.62
C ARG A 103 -27.36 2.59 -28.28
N LEU A 104 -27.36 3.58 -29.17
CA LEU A 104 -26.68 4.86 -28.95
C LEU A 104 -27.30 5.63 -27.78
N ILE A 105 -28.63 5.67 -27.68
CA ILE A 105 -29.32 6.34 -26.58
C ILE A 105 -29.01 5.65 -25.25
N THR A 106 -29.17 4.33 -25.19
CA THR A 106 -28.91 3.55 -23.98
C THR A 106 -27.45 3.64 -23.56
N GLY A 107 -26.50 3.53 -24.51
CA GLY A 107 -25.09 3.74 -24.27
C GLY A 107 -24.77 5.13 -23.71
N GLY A 108 -25.38 6.17 -24.29
CA GLY A 108 -25.23 7.55 -23.83
C GLY A 108 -25.73 7.76 -22.40
N ILE A 109 -26.88 7.16 -22.06
CA ILE A 109 -27.43 7.20 -20.70
C ILE A 109 -26.47 6.53 -19.71
N TYR A 110 -25.99 5.32 -20.01
CA TYR A 110 -25.03 4.64 -19.14
C TYR A 110 -23.73 5.42 -19.01
N TRP A 111 -23.27 6.06 -20.09
CA TRP A 111 -22.08 6.90 -20.04
C TRP A 111 -22.25 8.07 -19.07
N VAL A 112 -23.36 8.81 -19.16
CA VAL A 112 -23.64 9.95 -18.28
C VAL A 112 -23.76 9.50 -16.83
N LEU A 113 -24.46 8.38 -16.56
CA LEU A 113 -24.59 7.80 -15.23
C LEU A 113 -23.26 7.31 -14.64
N PHE A 114 -22.29 6.98 -15.48
CA PHE A 114 -20.97 6.54 -15.04
C PHE A 114 -20.11 7.68 -14.48
N ILE A 115 -20.32 8.93 -14.93
CA ILE A 115 -19.56 10.10 -14.49
C ILE A 115 -19.63 10.33 -12.96
N PRO A 116 -20.81 10.37 -12.31
CA PRO A 116 -20.88 10.56 -10.85
C PRO A 116 -20.27 9.38 -10.08
N VAL A 117 -20.38 8.15 -10.60
CA VAL A 117 -19.73 6.96 -10.00
C VAL A 117 -18.20 7.12 -10.01
N MET A 118 -17.64 7.61 -11.12
CA MET A 118 -16.21 7.89 -11.22
C MET A 118 -15.75 8.97 -10.23
N TYR A 119 -16.57 10.01 -10.01
CA TYR A 119 -16.29 11.02 -8.98
C TYR A 119 -16.26 10.40 -7.57
N MET A 120 -17.20 9.48 -7.25
CA MET A 120 -17.21 8.77 -5.98
C MET A 120 -15.97 7.88 -5.78
N LEU A 121 -15.52 7.20 -6.84
CA LEU A 121 -14.28 6.42 -6.85
C LEU A 121 -13.06 7.31 -6.56
N ASP A 122 -12.90 8.41 -7.28
CA ASP A 122 -11.81 9.37 -7.05
C ASP A 122 -11.84 9.92 -5.61
N ARG A 123 -13.04 10.19 -5.06
CA ARG A 123 -13.23 10.60 -3.66
C ARG A 123 -12.80 9.53 -2.66
N SER A 124 -13.13 8.26 -2.92
CA SER A 124 -12.74 7.13 -2.06
C SER A 124 -11.21 6.89 -2.07
N GLN A 125 -10.58 7.04 -3.23
CA GLN A 125 -9.13 6.93 -3.39
C GLN A 125 -8.42 8.07 -2.66
N TYR A 126 -8.91 9.31 -2.79
CA TYR A 126 -8.37 10.45 -2.07
C TYR A 126 -8.44 10.28 -0.55
N ARG A 127 -9.58 9.79 -0.02
CA ARG A 127 -9.71 9.46 1.41
C ARG A 127 -8.73 8.39 1.86
N THR A 128 -8.53 7.36 1.05
CA THR A 128 -7.58 6.28 1.34
C THR A 128 -6.14 6.79 1.30
N TYR A 129 -5.82 7.68 0.35
CA TYR A 129 -4.54 8.36 0.29
C TYR A 129 -4.27 9.18 1.55
N LEU A 130 -5.19 10.05 1.99
CA LEU A 130 -5.04 10.84 3.22
C LEU A 130 -4.82 9.96 4.47
N LYS A 131 -5.58 8.87 4.59
CA LYS A 131 -5.40 7.89 5.69
C LYS A 131 -4.02 7.23 5.67
N ARG A 132 -3.44 7.00 4.50
CA ARG A 132 -2.13 6.35 4.33
C ARG A 132 -0.96 7.33 4.42
N SER A 133 -1.13 8.57 3.94
CA SER A 133 -0.10 9.62 3.98
C SER A 133 -0.03 10.33 5.32
N GLY A 134 -1.06 10.20 6.17
CA GLY A 134 -1.14 10.91 7.45
C GLY A 134 -1.37 12.41 7.28
N GLN A 135 -1.74 12.85 6.08
CA GLN A 135 -2.01 14.24 5.75
C GLN A 135 -3.45 14.56 6.18
N ALA A 136 -3.62 15.57 7.05
CA ALA A 136 -4.94 16.04 7.44
C ALA A 136 -5.65 16.67 6.22
N PRO A 137 -6.98 16.49 6.06
CA PRO A 137 -7.72 17.22 5.05
C PRO A 137 -7.57 18.72 5.31
N LYS A 138 -7.09 19.46 4.32
CA LYS A 138 -7.15 20.94 4.29
C LYS A 138 -8.53 21.38 3.82
#